data_AF-A0A7X1L935-F1
#
_entry.id   AF-A0A7X1L935-F1
#
_cell.length_a   1.000
_cell.length_b   1.000
_cell.length_c   1.000
_cell.angle_alpha   90.00
_cell.angle_beta   90.00
_cell.angle_gamma   90.00
#
_symmetry.space_group_name_H-M   'P 1'
#
loop_
_entity.id
_entity.type
_entity.pdbx_description
1 polymer ?
#
loop_
_entity_poly.entity_id
_entity_poly.type
_entity_poly.pdbx_seq_one_letter_code
_entity_poly.pdbx_strand_id
1 'polypeptide(L)'
;MKKLILLLFLIIIVNLGIVCPSSAFQNESPLKKYMEPANISKLDWLLLNVQISSFTGKIAWDEYGLISSVSLYSAKGGRKVGMTFVANKEAYIKVEQHVIDKVFLYAINSVTEIIRHTIPEIKKENIYANLVVIHYSGIQLIFENGKLLKSD
;
A
#
# COMPACT_ATOMS: atom_id res chain seq x y z
N MET A 1 40.87 31.66 33.51
CA MET A 1 39.61 30.88 33.35
C MET A 1 38.71 31.33 32.19
N LYS A 2 38.79 32.56 31.64
CA LYS A 2 37.95 32.97 30.50
C LYS A 2 38.36 32.36 29.14
N LYS A 3 39.65 32.04 28.94
CA LYS A 3 40.16 31.46 27.68
C LYS A 3 39.82 29.97 27.49
N LEU A 4 39.57 29.23 28.57
CA LEU A 4 39.23 27.80 28.51
C LEU A 4 37.75 27.58 28.11
N ILE A 5 36.86 28.47 28.57
CA ILE A 5 35.43 28.44 28.25
C ILE A 5 35.19 28.79 26.78
N LEU A 6 35.99 29.69 26.21
CA LEU A 6 35.91 30.04 24.79
C LEU A 6 36.31 28.88 23.86
N LEU A 7 37.28 28.05 24.29
CA LEU A 7 37.74 26.89 23.53
C LEU A 7 36.70 25.77 23.52
N LEU A 8 36.01 25.55 24.65
CA LEU A 8 34.90 24.59 24.77
C LEU A 8 33.70 25.00 23.91
N PHE A 9 33.39 26.29 23.80
CA PHE A 9 32.32 26.78 22.92
C PHE A 9 32.66 26.61 21.43
N LEU A 10 33.92 26.75 21.04
CA LEU A 10 34.33 26.60 19.64
C LEU A 10 34.24 25.14 19.16
N ILE A 11 34.56 24.17 20.02
CA ILE A 11 34.52 22.73 19.69
C ILE A 11 33.08 22.22 19.53
N ILE A 12 32.12 22.79 20.25
CA ILE A 12 30.70 22.45 20.13
C ILE A 12 30.15 22.95 18.79
N ILE A 13 30.54 24.14 18.34
CA ILE A 13 30.06 24.70 17.06
C ILE A 13 30.60 23.92 15.86
N VAL A 14 31.83 23.40 15.93
CA VAL A 14 32.42 22.58 14.86
C VAL A 14 31.78 21.18 14.77
N ASN A 15 31.17 20.66 15.84
CA ASN A 15 30.43 19.40 15.81
C ASN A 15 28.93 19.54 15.48
N LEU A 16 28.38 20.76 15.42
CA LEU A 16 26.98 21.00 15.05
C LEU A 16 26.80 21.45 13.58
N GLY A 17 27.88 21.75 12.87
CA GLY A 17 27.84 22.15 11.47
C GLY A 17 28.32 21.02 10.57
N ILE A 18 27.53 20.68 9.54
CA ILE A 18 27.81 19.67 8.51
C ILE A 18 27.38 18.25 8.91
N VAL A 19 26.17 18.11 9.44
CA VAL A 19 25.32 17.06 8.87
C VAL A 19 24.80 17.67 7.57
N CYS A 20 25.52 17.46 6.47
CA CYS A 20 24.89 17.55 5.16
C CYS A 20 23.64 16.67 5.28
N PRO A 21 22.42 17.18 5.06
CA PRO A 21 21.35 16.28 4.73
C PRO A 21 21.84 15.61 3.46
N SER A 22 22.31 14.36 3.58
CA SER A 22 22.30 13.48 2.44
C SER A 22 20.88 13.61 1.92
N SER A 23 20.75 14.23 0.75
CA SER A 23 19.56 14.08 -0.05
C SER A 23 19.43 12.57 -0.20
N ALA A 24 18.67 11.97 0.71
CA ALA A 24 18.20 10.62 0.60
C ALA A 24 17.60 10.63 -0.78
N PHE A 25 18.32 10.01 -1.71
CA PHE A 25 17.92 9.83 -3.08
C PHE A 25 16.52 9.29 -2.95
N GLN A 26 15.52 10.15 -3.21
CA GLN A 26 14.14 9.74 -3.27
C GLN A 26 14.09 8.90 -4.53
N ASN A 27 14.57 7.66 -4.42
CA ASN A 27 13.99 6.56 -5.15
C ASN A 27 12.53 6.65 -4.74
N GLU A 28 11.75 7.34 -5.56
CA GLU A 28 10.32 7.35 -5.45
C GLU A 28 9.96 5.87 -5.43
N SER A 29 9.61 5.37 -4.24
CA SER A 29 9.14 4.01 -4.10
C SER A 29 8.10 3.83 -5.20
N PRO A 30 8.12 2.73 -5.98
CA PRO A 30 7.09 2.45 -6.98
C PRO A 30 5.67 2.54 -6.40
N LEU A 31 5.58 2.51 -5.06
CA LEU A 31 4.39 2.63 -4.24
C LEU A 31 4.01 4.06 -3.83
N LYS A 32 4.83 5.10 -4.10
CA LYS A 32 4.56 6.49 -3.69
C LYS A 32 3.29 7.05 -4.35
N LYS A 33 3.05 6.69 -5.63
CA LYS A 33 1.77 6.95 -6.32
C LYS A 33 0.57 6.24 -5.70
N TYR A 34 0.83 5.25 -4.83
CA TYR A 34 -0.15 4.46 -4.11
C TYR A 34 -0.25 4.88 -2.63
N MET A 35 0.09 6.12 -2.29
CA MET A 35 -0.06 6.65 -0.93
C MET A 35 -0.87 7.96 -0.87
N GLU A 36 -1.28 8.50 -2.02
CA GLU A 36 -2.14 9.68 -2.06
C GLU A 36 -3.58 9.30 -1.67
N PRO A 37 -4.27 10.10 -0.85
CA PRO A 37 -5.65 9.82 -0.46
C PRO A 37 -6.58 9.94 -1.66
N ALA A 38 -7.59 9.06 -1.73
CA ALA A 38 -8.68 9.21 -2.70
C ALA A 38 -9.35 10.58 -2.55
N ASN A 39 -10.13 11.00 -3.54
CA ASN A 39 -10.84 12.29 -3.55
C ASN A 39 -12.04 12.28 -2.58
N ILE A 40 -11.76 11.97 -1.32
CA ILE A 40 -12.62 11.88 -0.15
C ILE A 40 -11.95 12.64 1.00
N SER A 41 -12.67 12.90 2.08
CA SER A 41 -12.05 13.60 3.20
C SER A 41 -10.90 12.76 3.80
N LYS A 42 -9.85 13.42 4.31
CA LYS A 42 -8.72 12.76 4.97
C LYS A 42 -9.19 11.86 6.13
N LEU A 43 -10.28 12.23 6.80
CA LEU A 43 -10.87 11.42 7.87
C LEU A 43 -11.50 10.13 7.33
N ASP A 44 -12.31 10.21 6.28
CA ASP A 44 -12.92 9.04 5.64
C ASP A 44 -11.86 8.07 5.13
N TRP A 45 -10.77 8.63 4.59
CA TRP A 45 -9.61 7.84 4.15
C TRP A 45 -8.92 7.10 5.30
N LEU A 46 -8.72 7.76 6.44
CA LEU A 46 -8.13 7.14 7.62
C LEU A 46 -9.07 6.08 8.21
N LEU A 47 -10.38 6.35 8.28
CA LEU A 47 -11.38 5.40 8.76
C LEU A 47 -11.46 4.16 7.87
N LEU A 48 -11.41 4.33 6.55
CA LEU A 48 -11.36 3.23 5.58
C LEU A 48 -10.10 2.38 5.75
N ASN A 49 -8.93 2.99 5.90
CA ASN A 49 -7.69 2.25 6.14
C ASN A 49 -7.73 1.49 7.48
N VAL A 50 -8.32 2.07 8.53
CA VAL A 50 -8.52 1.37 9.81
C VAL A 50 -9.48 0.19 9.65
N GLN A 51 -10.61 0.38 8.97
CA GLN A 51 -11.57 -0.69 8.72
C GLN A 51 -10.90 -1.82 7.93
N ILE A 52 -10.26 -1.54 6.79
CA ILE A 52 -9.61 -2.56 5.97
C ILE A 52 -8.44 -3.22 6.69
N SER A 53 -7.65 -2.47 7.47
CA SER A 53 -6.59 -3.06 8.29
C SER A 53 -7.12 -3.95 9.42
N SER A 54 -8.32 -3.66 9.95
CA SER A 54 -9.01 -4.57 10.87
C SER A 54 -9.47 -5.86 10.20
N PHE A 55 -9.80 -5.81 8.90
CA PHE A 55 -10.04 -6.99 8.07
C PHE A 55 -8.73 -7.76 7.77
N THR A 56 -7.58 -7.09 7.61
CA THR A 56 -6.29 -7.75 7.33
C THR A 56 -5.54 -8.25 8.56
N GLY A 57 -5.83 -7.73 9.76
CA GLY A 57 -4.96 -7.92 10.91
C GLY A 57 -5.02 -9.27 11.62
N LYS A 58 -6.11 -10.06 11.48
CA LYS A 58 -6.30 -11.29 12.29
C LYS A 58 -7.10 -12.44 11.66
N ILE A 59 -7.76 -12.24 10.52
CA ILE A 59 -8.60 -13.27 9.89
C ILE A 59 -7.94 -13.66 8.57
N ALA A 60 -7.60 -14.93 8.40
CA ALA A 60 -7.16 -15.45 7.12
C ALA A 60 -8.29 -15.21 6.10
N TRP A 61 -8.00 -14.40 5.07
CA TRP A 61 -8.95 -13.96 4.04
C TRP A 61 -9.48 -15.11 3.19
N ASP A 62 -8.72 -16.20 3.24
CA ASP A 62 -8.87 -17.41 2.50
C ASP A 62 -8.24 -18.53 3.33
N GLU A 63 -8.71 -19.76 3.10
CA GLU A 63 -8.23 -20.96 3.82
C GLU A 63 -6.74 -21.25 3.59
N TYR A 64 -6.11 -20.58 2.61
CA TYR A 64 -4.71 -20.76 2.23
C TYR A 64 -3.78 -19.72 2.84
N GLY A 65 -4.32 -18.68 3.49
CA GLY A 65 -3.52 -17.53 3.97
C GLY A 65 -2.79 -16.82 2.84
N LEU A 66 -3.38 -16.79 1.64
CA LEU A 66 -2.76 -16.25 0.44
C LEU A 66 -2.56 -14.74 0.54
N ILE A 67 -3.54 -13.98 1.04
CA ILE A 67 -3.44 -12.52 1.15
C ILE A 67 -2.97 -12.15 2.55
N SER A 68 -1.79 -11.51 2.62
CA SER A 68 -1.18 -11.08 3.88
C SER A 68 -1.54 -9.64 4.26
N SER A 69 -1.75 -8.76 3.28
CA SER A 69 -2.18 -7.38 3.54
C SER A 69 -2.83 -6.73 2.32
N VAL A 70 -3.52 -5.62 2.58
CA VAL A 70 -4.18 -4.78 1.58
C VAL A 70 -3.86 -3.33 1.88
N SER A 71 -3.45 -2.60 0.84
CA SER A 71 -3.21 -1.16 0.90
C SER A 71 -4.13 -0.44 -0.08
N LEU A 72 -4.83 0.59 0.39
CA LEU A 72 -5.62 1.47 -0.47
C LEU A 72 -4.82 2.68 -0.94
N TYR A 73 -5.19 3.21 -2.11
CA TYR A 73 -4.67 4.48 -2.63
C TYR A 73 -5.61 5.21 -3.59
N SER A 74 -5.30 6.47 -3.88
CA SER A 74 -5.93 7.24 -4.95
C SER A 74 -5.46 6.75 -6.31
N ALA A 75 -6.37 6.18 -7.10
CA ALA A 75 -6.04 5.76 -8.45
C ALA A 75 -6.05 6.95 -9.42
N LYS A 76 -5.16 6.95 -10.42
CA LYS A 76 -5.12 7.97 -11.49
C LYS A 76 -5.91 7.52 -12.72
N GLY A 77 -6.26 8.48 -13.59
CA GLY A 77 -6.88 8.21 -14.91
C GLY A 77 -8.37 7.84 -14.85
N GLY A 78 -9.18 8.59 -14.11
CA GLY A 78 -10.65 8.39 -14.04
C GLY A 78 -11.10 7.29 -13.06
N ARG A 79 -10.16 6.64 -12.38
CA ARG A 79 -10.41 5.63 -11.34
C ARG A 79 -10.47 6.32 -9.99
N LYS A 80 -11.33 5.84 -9.08
CA LYS A 80 -11.57 6.49 -7.79
C LYS A 80 -10.80 5.83 -6.65
N VAL A 81 -10.57 4.51 -6.74
CA VAL A 81 -9.87 3.75 -5.69
C VAL A 81 -8.90 2.74 -6.31
N GLY A 82 -7.69 2.75 -5.77
CA GLY A 82 -6.65 1.77 -6.03
C GLY A 82 -6.47 0.83 -4.85
N MET A 83 -6.18 -0.45 -5.12
CA MET A 83 -5.93 -1.47 -4.12
C MET A 83 -4.67 -2.27 -4.48
N THR A 84 -3.78 -2.48 -3.52
CA THR A 84 -2.66 -3.42 -3.64
C THR A 84 -2.85 -4.52 -2.62
N PHE A 85 -3.01 -5.75 -3.11
CA PHE A 85 -3.06 -6.95 -2.31
C PHE A 85 -1.68 -7.57 -2.30
N VAL A 86 -1.14 -7.78 -1.10
CA VAL A 86 0.13 -8.45 -0.92
C VAL A 86 -0.14 -9.92 -0.64
N ALA A 87 0.43 -10.79 -1.48
CA ALA A 87 0.36 -12.22 -1.30
C ALA A 87 1.50 -12.72 -0.41
N ASN A 88 1.17 -13.67 0.48
CA ASN A 88 2.14 -14.50 1.17
C ASN A 88 2.83 -15.41 0.14
N LYS A 89 4.15 -15.30 0.03
CA LYS A 89 4.95 -16.08 -0.91
C LYS A 89 4.80 -17.59 -0.73
N GLU A 90 4.83 -18.07 0.51
CA GLU A 90 4.79 -19.52 0.79
C GLU A 90 3.45 -20.14 0.43
N ALA A 91 2.35 -19.40 0.64
CA ALA A 91 1.03 -19.80 0.18
C ALA A 91 0.94 -19.72 -1.36
N TYR A 92 1.41 -18.62 -1.95
CA TYR A 92 1.33 -18.37 -3.39
C TYR A 92 1.96 -19.49 -4.23
N ILE A 93 3.13 -20.00 -3.84
CA ILE A 93 3.80 -21.08 -4.60
C ILE A 93 3.16 -22.46 -4.44
N LYS A 94 2.31 -22.67 -3.43
CA LYS A 94 1.67 -23.96 -3.12
C LYS A 94 0.26 -24.07 -3.68
N VAL A 95 -0.31 -22.95 -4.14
CA VAL A 95 -1.69 -22.85 -4.55
C VAL A 95 -1.76 -22.73 -6.08
N GLU A 96 -2.70 -23.44 -6.69
CA GLU A 96 -2.88 -23.39 -8.14
C GLU A 96 -3.40 -22.01 -8.59
N GLN A 97 -3.01 -21.60 -9.80
CA GLN A 97 -3.38 -20.28 -10.35
C GLN A 97 -4.89 -20.01 -10.32
N HIS A 98 -5.72 -21.01 -10.62
CA HIS A 98 -7.17 -20.84 -10.64
C HIS A 98 -7.76 -20.55 -9.24
N VAL A 99 -7.08 -20.99 -8.18
CA VAL A 99 -7.43 -20.68 -6.79
C VAL A 99 -6.95 -19.27 -6.44
N ILE A 100 -5.74 -18.88 -6.86
CA ILE A 100 -5.21 -17.52 -6.70
C ILE A 100 -6.18 -16.50 -7.32
N ASP A 101 -6.63 -16.74 -8.54
CA ASP A 101 -7.58 -15.87 -9.25
C ASP A 101 -8.90 -15.70 -8.46
N LYS A 102 -9.43 -16.81 -7.91
CA LYS A 102 -10.66 -16.80 -7.11
C LYS A 102 -10.49 -16.03 -5.81
N VAL A 103 -9.43 -16.30 -5.06
CA VAL A 103 -9.14 -15.63 -3.79
C VAL A 103 -8.95 -14.13 -4.00
N PHE A 104 -8.20 -13.76 -5.04
CA PHE A 104 -7.97 -12.35 -5.37
C PHE A 104 -9.28 -11.63 -5.73
N LEU A 105 -10.13 -12.22 -6.57
CA LEU A 105 -11.44 -11.66 -6.91
C LEU A 105 -12.36 -11.54 -5.69
N TYR A 106 -12.36 -12.54 -4.82
CA TYR A 106 -13.13 -12.52 -3.57
C TYR A 106 -12.69 -11.38 -2.65
N ALA A 107 -11.39 -11.19 -2.50
CA ALA A 107 -10.82 -10.14 -1.68
C ALA A 107 -11.12 -8.74 -2.25
N ILE A 108 -11.03 -8.56 -3.58
CA ILE A 108 -11.44 -7.32 -4.26
C ILE A 108 -12.91 -7.02 -3.95
N ASN A 109 -13.80 -8.00 -4.11
CA ASN A 109 -15.23 -7.79 -3.83
C ASN A 109 -15.46 -7.41 -2.37
N SER A 110 -14.81 -8.08 -1.43
CA SER A 110 -14.96 -7.83 0.01
C SER A 110 -14.50 -6.40 0.37
N VAL A 111 -13.32 -5.98 -0.10
CA VAL A 111 -12.81 -4.63 0.11
C VAL A 111 -13.69 -3.58 -0.56
N THR A 112 -14.20 -3.89 -1.75
CA THR A 112 -15.12 -3.00 -2.48
C THR A 112 -16.40 -2.75 -1.69
N GLU A 113 -17.00 -3.78 -1.10
CA GLU A 113 -18.23 -3.60 -0.32
C GLU A 113 -17.97 -2.75 0.95
N ILE A 114 -16.84 -2.94 1.63
CA ILE A 114 -16.42 -2.08 2.75
C ILE A 114 -16.30 -0.62 2.31
N ILE A 115 -15.66 -0.37 1.16
CA ILE A 115 -15.52 0.97 0.61
C ILE A 115 -16.88 1.58 0.30
N ARG A 116 -17.79 0.80 -0.32
CA ARG A 116 -19.14 1.25 -0.69
C ARG A 116 -20.01 1.62 0.50
N HIS A 117 -19.75 1.06 1.68
CA HIS A 117 -20.39 1.52 2.92
C HIS A 117 -20.03 2.96 3.28
N THR A 118 -18.84 3.42 2.91
CA THR A 118 -18.37 4.79 3.18
C THR A 118 -18.58 5.72 1.98
N ILE A 119 -18.42 5.19 0.76
CA ILE A 119 -18.46 5.93 -0.50
C ILE A 119 -19.36 5.17 -1.50
N PRO A 120 -20.69 5.32 -1.41
CA PRO A 120 -21.65 4.50 -2.17
C PRO A 120 -21.52 4.64 -3.70
N GLU A 121 -20.96 5.74 -4.19
CA GLU A 121 -20.75 6.03 -5.61
C GLU A 121 -19.56 5.28 -6.24
N ILE A 122 -18.82 4.49 -5.47
CA ILE A 122 -17.78 3.59 -6.00
C ILE A 122 -18.45 2.38 -6.63
N LYS A 123 -18.30 2.24 -7.95
CA LYS A 123 -18.65 1.03 -8.69
C LYS A 123 -17.40 0.19 -8.96
N LYS A 124 -17.58 -1.09 -9.32
CA LYS A 124 -16.46 -1.99 -9.64
C LYS A 124 -15.60 -1.47 -10.79
N GLU A 125 -16.20 -0.76 -11.74
CA GLU A 125 -15.49 -0.12 -12.87
C GLU A 125 -14.56 1.02 -12.41
N ASN A 126 -14.77 1.59 -11.22
CA ASN A 126 -13.94 2.66 -10.66
C ASN A 126 -12.71 2.14 -9.90
N ILE A 127 -12.52 0.82 -9.88
CA ILE A 127 -11.51 0.13 -9.08
C ILE A 127 -10.38 -0.33 -9.96
N TYR A 128 -9.17 -0.05 -9.52
CA TYR A 128 -7.96 -0.70 -9.98
C TYR A 128 -7.37 -1.48 -8.82
N ALA A 129 -7.15 -2.78 -9.00
CA ALA A 129 -6.50 -3.60 -8.00
C ALA A 129 -5.33 -4.37 -8.61
N ASN A 130 -4.32 -4.65 -7.80
CA ASN A 130 -3.23 -5.52 -8.18
C ASN A 130 -2.87 -6.50 -7.08
N LEU A 131 -2.38 -7.67 -7.47
CA LEU A 131 -1.78 -8.66 -6.59
C LEU A 131 -0.26 -8.61 -6.76
N VAL A 132 0.47 -8.45 -5.67
CA VAL A 132 1.93 -8.46 -5.64
C VAL A 132 2.42 -9.54 -4.69
N VAL A 133 3.50 -10.22 -5.02
CA VAL A 133 4.18 -11.14 -4.11
C VAL A 133 5.51 -10.51 -3.74
N ILE A 134 5.73 -10.20 -2.47
CA ILE A 134 7.00 -9.60 -2.01
C ILE A 134 8.14 -10.57 -2.38
N HIS A 135 9.22 -10.02 -2.94
CA HIS A 135 10.38 -10.73 -3.53
C HIS A 135 10.22 -11.27 -4.96
N TYR A 136 9.03 -11.25 -5.56
CA TYR A 136 8.90 -11.35 -7.01
C TYR A 136 8.98 -9.95 -7.62
N SER A 137 9.71 -9.81 -8.73
CA SER A 137 9.70 -8.57 -9.50
C SER A 137 8.39 -8.47 -10.26
N GLY A 138 7.46 -7.67 -9.77
CA GLY A 138 6.29 -7.24 -10.55
C GLY A 138 4.93 -7.59 -9.98
N ILE A 139 3.91 -7.03 -10.63
CA ILE A 139 2.51 -7.35 -10.40
C ILE A 139 2.26 -8.74 -10.96
N GLN A 140 1.47 -9.56 -10.28
CA GLN A 140 1.10 -10.90 -10.75
C GLN A 140 -0.26 -10.90 -11.44
N LEU A 141 -1.22 -10.19 -10.83
CA LEU A 141 -2.57 -10.03 -11.35
C LEU A 141 -2.98 -8.56 -11.29
N ILE A 142 -3.76 -8.15 -12.28
CA ILE A 142 -4.38 -6.83 -12.35
C ILE A 142 -5.88 -7.04 -12.46
N PHE A 143 -6.65 -6.29 -11.68
CA PHE A 143 -8.07 -6.14 -11.88
C PHE A 143 -8.36 -4.72 -12.32
N GLU A 144 -8.96 -4.59 -13.50
CA GLU A 144 -9.25 -3.30 -14.09
C GLU A 144 -10.51 -3.39 -14.96
N ASN A 145 -11.35 -2.34 -14.93
CA ASN A 145 -12.57 -2.24 -15.74
C ASN A 145 -13.50 -3.47 -15.55
N GLY A 146 -13.56 -3.99 -14.32
CA GLY A 146 -14.38 -5.16 -13.98
C GLY A 146 -13.80 -6.51 -14.43
N LYS A 147 -12.57 -6.54 -14.96
CA LYS A 147 -11.95 -7.76 -15.51
C LYS A 147 -10.65 -8.09 -14.79
N LEU A 148 -10.42 -9.39 -14.60
CA LEU A 148 -9.14 -9.92 -14.17
C LEU A 148 -8.21 -10.09 -15.39
N LEU A 149 -7.01 -9.59 -15.26
CA LEU A 149 -5.93 -9.62 -16.25
C LEU A 149 -4.71 -10.24 -15.57
N LYS A 150 -4.00 -11.12 -16.30
CA LYS A 150 -2.65 -11.52 -15.88
C LYS A 150 -1.69 -10.40 -16.22
N SER A 151 -0.74 -10.13 -15.32
CA SER A 151 0.40 -9.29 -15.65
C SER A 151 1.42 -10.14 -16.41
N ASP A 152 2.03 -9.55 -17.44
CA ASP A 152 3.14 -10.14 -18.19
C ASP A 152 4.42 -10.24 -17.35
#